data_AF-A0A432HH97-F1
#
_entry.id   AF-A0A432HH97-F1
#
_cell.length_a   1.000
_cell.length_b   1.000
_cell.length_c   1.000
_cell.angle_alpha   90.00
_cell.angle_beta   90.00
_cell.angle_gamma   90.00
#
_symmetry.space_group_name_H-M   'P 1'
#
loop_
_entity.id
_entity.type
_entity.pdbx_description
1 polymer ?
#
loop_
_entity_poly.entity_id
_entity_poly.type
_entity_poly.pdbx_seq_one_letter_code
_entity_poly.pdbx_strand_id
1 'polypeptide(L)'
;MSFACHGYGFSEYSQIMIKKDIENIWLAKELRVQFRTGGKIMEPHKVRQILIKTPEQPVEIVPNKSVRPAIFEDVKRLYRRITEEPGVNDTDDPYEFSKLLIRKIKLWKVALESCETVALKFFSAYEKEIHDGMHLINAISTKLDSFSLITAFYNHREAIFKLSDEIREISTFYLDHTDFWEDLDQSFEAINGHLTGLFQHPDILANCKILKKICNYSAKK
;
A
#
# COMPACT_ATOMS: atom_id res chain seq x y z
N MET A 1 53.06 15.61 -23.07
CA MET A 1 52.39 15.02 -24.25
C MET A 1 52.47 13.52 -24.09
N SER A 2 51.39 12.84 -23.72
CA SER A 2 50.29 12.38 -24.58
C SER A 2 50.45 10.88 -24.87
N PHE A 3 49.34 10.20 -24.62
CA PHE A 3 49.02 8.77 -24.59
C PHE A 3 49.42 7.96 -25.82
N ALA A 4 49.66 6.66 -25.60
CA ALA A 4 49.07 5.60 -26.44
C ALA A 4 48.93 4.29 -25.63
N CYS A 5 47.67 3.92 -25.41
CA CYS A 5 47.22 2.65 -24.84
C CYS A 5 47.47 1.47 -25.80
N HIS A 6 47.74 0.28 -25.27
CA HIS A 6 47.22 -1.00 -25.74
C HIS A 6 46.86 -1.79 -24.47
N GLY A 7 45.63 -2.20 -24.17
CA GLY A 7 44.43 -2.21 -24.98
C GLY A 7 43.71 -3.56 -24.98
N TYR A 8 43.92 -4.47 -24.03
CA TYR A 8 43.08 -5.66 -23.83
C TYR A 8 43.14 -6.09 -22.36
N GLY A 9 41.99 -6.20 -21.70
CA GLY A 9 41.91 -6.77 -20.34
C GLY A 9 40.71 -6.31 -19.51
N PHE A 10 40.18 -5.12 -19.77
CA PHE A 10 39.04 -4.59 -19.01
C PHE A 10 37.67 -5.08 -19.50
N SER A 11 37.55 -5.58 -20.74
CA SER A 11 36.24 -5.98 -21.29
C SER A 11 35.82 -7.38 -20.85
N GLU A 12 36.71 -8.37 -20.86
CA GLU A 12 36.36 -9.75 -20.46
C GLU A 12 36.14 -9.88 -18.96
N TYR A 13 36.98 -9.29 -18.11
CA TYR A 13 36.78 -9.33 -16.65
C TYR A 13 35.51 -8.62 -16.21
N SER A 14 35.19 -7.47 -16.80
CA SER A 14 33.95 -6.74 -16.52
C SER A 14 32.74 -7.50 -17.05
N GLN A 15 32.83 -8.13 -18.24
CA GLN A 15 31.75 -8.96 -18.77
C GLN A 15 31.55 -10.25 -17.97
N ILE A 16 32.61 -10.89 -17.46
CA ILE A 16 32.53 -12.06 -16.58
C ILE A 16 31.91 -11.68 -15.23
N MET A 17 32.29 -10.54 -14.63
CA MET A 17 31.63 -10.04 -13.43
C MET A 17 30.17 -9.70 -13.67
N ILE A 18 29.83 -8.97 -14.73
CA ILE A 18 28.44 -8.63 -15.07
C ILE A 18 27.62 -9.90 -15.36
N LYS A 19 28.18 -10.90 -16.03
CA LYS A 19 27.49 -12.17 -16.33
C LYS A 19 27.30 -13.01 -15.07
N LYS A 20 28.30 -13.06 -14.19
CA LYS A 20 28.22 -13.68 -12.87
C LYS A 20 27.23 -12.95 -11.96
N ASP A 21 27.15 -11.63 -12.03
CA ASP A 21 26.19 -10.81 -11.30
C ASP A 21 24.77 -10.99 -11.86
N ILE A 22 24.59 -11.13 -13.17
CA ILE A 22 23.28 -11.44 -13.79
C ILE A 22 22.83 -12.87 -13.46
N GLU A 23 23.73 -13.85 -13.49
CA GLU A 23 23.45 -15.22 -13.02
C GLU A 23 23.12 -15.22 -11.53
N ASN A 24 23.85 -14.45 -10.72
CA ASN A 24 23.55 -14.24 -9.31
C ASN A 24 22.20 -13.54 -9.09
N ILE A 25 21.72 -12.66 -9.98
CA ILE A 25 20.39 -12.03 -9.90
C ILE A 25 19.27 -13.05 -10.20
N TRP A 26 19.50 -13.96 -11.15
CA TRP A 26 18.56 -15.04 -11.44
C TRP A 26 18.52 -16.08 -10.33
N LEU A 27 19.69 -16.51 -9.86
CA LEU A 27 19.84 -17.33 -8.65
C LEU A 27 19.26 -16.61 -7.44
N ALA A 28 19.36 -15.30 -7.33
CA ALA A 28 18.78 -14.52 -6.25
C ALA A 28 17.24 -14.53 -6.25
N LYS A 29 16.62 -14.52 -7.44
CA LYS A 29 15.17 -14.71 -7.57
C LYS A 29 14.76 -16.11 -7.11
N GLU A 30 15.56 -17.13 -7.41
CA GLU A 30 15.37 -18.51 -6.95
C GLU A 30 15.68 -18.71 -5.46
N LEU A 31 16.69 -17.99 -4.94
CA LEU A 31 17.09 -17.93 -3.53
C LEU A 31 16.20 -17.02 -2.69
N ARG A 32 15.17 -16.42 -3.32
CA ARG A 32 14.18 -15.56 -2.68
C ARG A 32 14.84 -14.44 -1.87
N VAL A 33 15.94 -13.86 -2.36
CA VAL A 33 16.59 -12.69 -1.72
C VAL A 33 15.91 -11.40 -2.17
N GLN A 34 16.00 -10.38 -1.31
CA GLN A 34 15.57 -9.04 -1.66
C GLN A 34 16.75 -8.17 -2.02
N PHE A 35 16.54 -7.30 -3.00
CA PHE A 35 17.54 -6.30 -3.36
C PHE A 35 17.16 -4.95 -2.78
N ARG A 36 18.14 -4.22 -2.25
CA ARG A 36 17.95 -2.85 -1.78
C ARG A 36 18.97 -1.91 -2.38
N THR A 37 18.55 -0.67 -2.59
CA THR A 37 19.44 0.42 -3.01
C THR A 37 19.02 1.66 -2.24
N GLY A 38 19.95 2.25 -1.46
CA GLY A 38 19.65 3.39 -0.60
C GLY A 38 18.50 3.13 0.37
N GLY A 39 18.43 1.92 0.94
CA GLY A 39 17.39 1.52 1.90
C GLY A 39 16.00 1.21 1.31
N LYS A 40 15.82 1.26 -0.01
CA LYS A 40 14.55 0.93 -0.68
C LYS A 40 14.62 -0.42 -1.37
N ILE A 41 13.55 -1.23 -1.31
CA ILE A 41 13.49 -2.47 -2.11
C ILE A 41 13.47 -2.11 -3.57
N MET A 42 14.23 -2.87 -4.33
CA MET A 42 14.26 -2.80 -5.77
C MET A 42 13.81 -4.13 -6.37
N GLU A 43 12.97 -4.02 -7.39
CA GLU A 43 12.58 -5.17 -8.20
C GLU A 43 13.81 -5.73 -8.93
N PRO A 44 13.92 -7.06 -9.10
CA PRO A 44 15.10 -7.67 -9.74
C PRO A 44 15.43 -7.08 -11.12
N HIS A 45 14.40 -6.71 -11.90
CA HIS A 45 14.61 -6.07 -13.20
C HIS A 45 15.24 -4.67 -13.09
N LYS A 46 14.87 -3.89 -12.06
CA LYS A 46 15.46 -2.56 -11.80
C LYS A 46 16.88 -2.67 -11.29
N VAL A 47 17.13 -3.65 -10.43
CA VAL A 47 18.46 -3.97 -9.91
C VAL A 47 19.40 -4.35 -11.05
N ARG A 48 18.94 -5.21 -11.96
CA ARG A 48 19.67 -5.54 -13.18
C ARG A 48 19.99 -4.30 -13.99
N GLN A 49 19.05 -3.37 -14.15
CA GLN A 49 19.33 -2.12 -14.86
C GLN A 49 20.37 -1.24 -14.13
N ILE A 50 20.32 -1.17 -12.81
CA ILE A 50 21.30 -0.42 -12.00
C ILE A 50 22.68 -1.04 -12.14
N LEU A 51 22.81 -2.36 -11.99
CA LEU A 51 24.09 -3.05 -12.11
C LEU A 51 24.70 -2.93 -13.52
N ILE A 52 23.86 -2.81 -14.56
CA ILE A 52 24.31 -2.59 -15.94
C ILE A 52 24.69 -1.12 -16.20
N LYS A 53 23.85 -0.18 -15.77
CA LYS A 53 23.95 1.25 -16.14
C LYS A 53 24.79 2.07 -15.17
N THR A 54 24.89 1.63 -13.92
CA THR A 54 25.48 2.38 -12.81
C THR A 54 26.12 1.40 -11.81
N PRO A 55 27.17 0.67 -12.23
CA PRO A 55 27.76 -0.41 -11.42
C PRO A 55 28.37 0.08 -10.09
N GLU A 56 28.72 1.37 -10.01
CA GLU A 56 29.19 2.04 -8.80
C GLU A 56 28.09 2.18 -7.72
N GLN A 57 26.82 2.04 -8.08
CA GLN A 57 25.71 2.20 -7.16
C GLN A 57 25.57 0.95 -6.27
N PRO A 58 25.65 1.08 -4.93
CA PRO A 58 25.61 -0.07 -4.03
C PRO A 58 24.24 -0.75 -4.07
N VAL A 59 24.25 -2.05 -4.36
CA VAL A 59 23.09 -2.94 -4.29
C VAL A 59 23.31 -3.90 -3.13
N GLU A 60 22.43 -3.83 -2.13
CA GLU A 60 22.40 -4.78 -1.02
C GLU A 60 21.57 -6.01 -1.41
N ILE A 61 22.09 -7.21 -1.13
CA ILE A 61 21.36 -8.46 -1.28
C ILE A 61 21.04 -8.97 0.13
N VAL A 62 19.74 -9.00 0.46
CA VAL A 62 19.26 -9.42 1.78
C VAL A 62 18.61 -10.80 1.64
N PRO A 63 19.18 -11.86 2.22
CA PRO A 63 18.53 -13.16 2.28
C PRO A 63 17.25 -13.07 3.10
N ASN A 64 16.16 -13.62 2.55
CA ASN A 64 14.92 -13.70 3.30
C ASN A 64 15.11 -14.64 4.50
N LYS A 65 14.72 -14.16 5.67
CA LYS A 65 14.63 -15.01 6.85
C LYS A 65 13.45 -15.96 6.70
N SER A 66 13.60 -17.18 7.22
CA SER A 66 12.48 -18.12 7.30
C SER A 66 11.45 -17.65 8.32
N VAL A 67 10.17 -17.79 7.98
CA VAL A 67 9.05 -17.55 8.90
C VAL A 67 8.69 -18.86 9.59
N ARG A 68 8.40 -18.81 10.90
CA ARG A 68 7.95 -20.01 11.62
C ARG A 68 6.65 -20.54 10.99
N PRO A 69 6.52 -21.85 10.73
CA PRO A 69 5.33 -22.41 10.05
C PRO A 69 4.01 -22.02 10.71
N ALA A 70 3.94 -22.02 12.05
CA ALA A 70 2.74 -21.62 12.78
C ALA A 70 2.33 -20.15 12.50
N ILE A 71 3.30 -19.23 12.48
CA ILE A 71 3.05 -17.82 12.17
C ILE A 71 2.56 -17.68 10.72
N PHE A 72 3.20 -18.40 9.80
CA PHE A 72 2.83 -18.35 8.39
C PHE A 72 1.39 -18.85 8.17
N GLU A 73 1.03 -19.98 8.76
CA GLU A 73 -0.33 -20.52 8.68
C GLU A 73 -1.39 -19.64 9.36
N ASP A 74 -1.03 -18.97 10.45
CA ASP A 74 -1.93 -18.01 11.11
C ASP A 74 -2.22 -16.80 10.22
N VAL A 75 -1.20 -16.27 9.54
CA VAL A 75 -1.40 -15.15 8.61
C VAL A 75 -2.15 -15.61 7.35
N LYS A 76 -1.91 -16.82 6.84
CA LYS A 76 -2.73 -17.42 5.76
C LYS A 76 -4.19 -17.55 6.17
N ARG A 77 -4.47 -17.99 7.41
CA ARG A 77 -5.84 -18.06 7.96
C ARG A 77 -6.47 -16.67 8.08
N LEU A 78 -5.73 -15.69 8.59
CA LEU A 78 -6.21 -14.30 8.65
C LEU A 78 -6.54 -13.78 7.25
N TYR A 79 -5.60 -13.90 6.32
CA TYR A 79 -5.76 -13.42 4.94
C TYR A 79 -7.02 -13.99 4.30
N ARG A 80 -7.27 -15.30 4.44
CA ARG A 80 -8.49 -15.95 3.94
C ARG A 80 -9.79 -15.44 4.57
N ARG A 81 -9.75 -14.92 5.79
CA ARG A 81 -10.93 -14.34 6.43
C ARG A 81 -11.23 -12.94 5.93
N ILE A 82 -10.19 -12.18 5.57
CA ILE A 82 -10.29 -10.78 5.13
C ILE A 82 -10.32 -10.65 3.60
N THR A 83 -10.18 -11.75 2.87
CA THR A 83 -10.28 -11.79 1.40
C THR A 83 -11.28 -12.84 0.96
N GLU A 84 -12.06 -12.48 -0.06
CA GLU A 84 -12.93 -13.42 -0.79
C GLU A 84 -12.21 -14.04 -2.00
N GLU A 85 -10.88 -13.88 -2.08
CA GLU A 85 -10.09 -14.29 -3.25
C GLU A 85 -9.87 -15.82 -3.27
N PRO A 86 -10.37 -16.53 -4.30
CA PRO A 86 -10.05 -17.95 -4.47
C PRO A 86 -8.57 -18.12 -4.88
N GLY A 87 -7.87 -19.08 -4.27
CA GLY A 87 -6.50 -19.46 -4.66
C GLY A 87 -5.40 -19.26 -3.60
N VAL A 88 -5.71 -18.71 -2.43
CA VAL A 88 -4.72 -18.52 -1.34
C VAL A 88 -4.18 -19.86 -0.80
N ASN A 89 -4.96 -20.94 -0.92
CA ASN A 89 -4.59 -22.26 -0.41
C ASN A 89 -3.37 -22.87 -1.11
N ASP A 90 -3.02 -22.42 -2.32
CA ASP A 90 -1.96 -23.05 -3.12
C ASP A 90 -0.57 -22.41 -2.88
N THR A 91 -0.51 -21.34 -2.07
CA THR A 91 0.75 -20.61 -1.84
C THR A 91 1.45 -21.11 -0.57
N ASP A 92 2.31 -22.11 -0.73
CA ASP A 92 3.20 -22.62 0.34
C ASP A 92 4.54 -21.87 0.43
N ASP A 93 4.72 -20.85 -0.41
CA ASP A 93 5.91 -19.99 -0.39
C ASP A 93 5.65 -18.66 0.34
N PRO A 94 6.34 -18.39 1.47
CA PRO A 94 6.28 -17.11 2.18
C PRO A 94 6.61 -15.90 1.31
N TYR A 95 7.49 -16.05 0.30
CA TYR A 95 7.84 -14.96 -0.59
C TYR A 95 6.68 -14.61 -1.52
N GLU A 96 6.10 -15.57 -2.23
CA GLU A 96 4.93 -15.32 -3.08
C GLU A 96 3.72 -14.85 -2.26
N PHE A 97 3.50 -15.43 -1.08
CA PHE A 97 2.45 -14.98 -0.18
C PHE A 97 2.64 -13.52 0.27
N SER A 98 3.88 -13.09 0.54
CA SER A 98 4.17 -11.70 0.89
C SER A 98 3.78 -10.71 -0.22
N LYS A 99 3.82 -11.10 -1.49
CA LYS A 99 3.34 -10.26 -2.60
C LYS A 99 1.83 -10.08 -2.57
N LEU A 100 1.08 -11.13 -2.20
CA LEU A 100 -0.38 -11.06 -2.01
C LEU A 100 -0.73 -10.09 -0.88
N LEU A 101 0.01 -10.14 0.24
CA LEU A 101 -0.13 -9.20 1.35
C LEU A 101 0.12 -7.75 0.91
N ILE A 102 1.22 -7.51 0.17
CA ILE A 102 1.54 -6.17 -0.36
C ILE A 102 0.44 -5.66 -1.28
N ARG A 103 -0.06 -6.51 -2.18
CA ARG A 103 -1.14 -6.15 -3.10
C ARG A 103 -2.38 -5.72 -2.32
N LYS A 104 -2.76 -6.48 -1.30
CA LYS A 104 -3.93 -6.17 -0.47
C LYS A 104 -3.77 -4.84 0.28
N ILE A 105 -2.61 -4.61 0.88
CA ILE A 105 -2.29 -3.34 1.55
C ILE A 105 -2.39 -2.15 0.59
N LYS A 106 -1.89 -2.29 -0.65
CA LYS A 106 -1.99 -1.23 -1.66
C LYS A 106 -3.45 -0.94 -2.02
N LEU A 107 -4.27 -1.97 -2.18
CA LEU A 107 -5.70 -1.80 -2.45
C LEU A 107 -6.41 -1.06 -1.31
N TRP A 108 -6.15 -1.48 -0.07
CA TRP A 108 -6.68 -0.81 1.13
C TRP A 108 -6.22 0.63 1.26
N LYS A 109 -4.95 0.91 0.94
CA LYS A 109 -4.41 2.27 0.96
C LYS A 109 -5.16 3.18 -0.02
N VAL A 110 -5.32 2.73 -1.26
CA VAL A 110 -6.04 3.49 -2.30
C VAL A 110 -7.49 3.73 -1.87
N ALA A 111 -8.17 2.71 -1.33
CA ALA A 111 -9.55 2.86 -0.87
C ALA A 111 -9.68 3.92 0.24
N LEU A 112 -8.80 3.87 1.25
CA LEU A 112 -8.80 4.87 2.33
C LEU A 112 -8.44 6.28 1.84
N GLU A 113 -7.46 6.42 0.94
CA GLU A 113 -7.10 7.73 0.33
C GLU A 113 -8.28 8.33 -0.47
N SER A 114 -9.02 7.49 -1.20
CA SER A 114 -10.25 7.92 -1.88
C SER A 114 -11.33 8.35 -0.90
N CYS A 115 -11.55 7.58 0.17
CA CYS A 115 -12.55 7.93 1.20
C CYS A 115 -12.16 9.19 1.98
N GLU A 116 -10.88 9.39 2.31
CA GLU A 116 -10.36 10.59 2.99
C GLU A 116 -10.67 11.86 2.20
N THR A 117 -10.48 11.81 0.87
CA THR A 117 -10.77 12.93 -0.03
C THR A 117 -12.24 13.34 0.04
N VAL A 118 -13.15 12.36 0.08
CA VAL A 118 -14.61 12.59 0.17
C VAL A 118 -15.00 13.04 1.59
N ALA A 119 -14.43 12.46 2.63
CA ALA A 119 -14.68 12.81 4.03
C ALA A 119 -14.30 14.26 4.35
N LEU A 120 -13.18 14.74 3.82
CA LEU A 120 -12.74 16.13 3.95
C LEU A 120 -13.71 17.12 3.29
N LYS A 121 -14.41 16.69 2.24
CA LYS A 121 -15.28 17.54 1.43
C LYS A 121 -16.69 17.70 2.01
N PHE A 122 -17.29 16.61 2.50
CA PHE A 122 -18.71 16.62 2.93
C PHE A 122 -18.87 16.58 4.45
N PHE A 123 -18.48 15.46 5.06
CA PHE A 123 -18.65 15.22 6.47
C PHE A 123 -17.52 14.31 6.95
N SER A 124 -16.88 14.69 8.06
CA SER A 124 -15.81 13.97 8.75
C SER A 124 -16.28 12.67 9.43
N ALA A 125 -17.27 11.99 8.85
CA ALA A 125 -17.67 10.65 9.26
C ALA A 125 -16.49 9.69 9.05
N TYR A 126 -16.30 8.74 9.96
CA TYR A 126 -15.18 7.80 9.93
C TYR A 126 -13.77 8.44 9.87
N GLU A 127 -13.60 9.73 10.14
CA GLU A 127 -12.30 10.42 10.02
C GLU A 127 -11.21 9.74 10.87
N LYS A 128 -11.58 9.34 12.08
CA LYS A 128 -10.66 8.65 13.00
C LYS A 128 -10.28 7.27 12.44
N GLU A 129 -11.26 6.50 11.99
CA GLU A 129 -11.07 5.15 11.45
C GLU A 129 -10.21 5.18 10.17
N ILE A 130 -10.44 6.15 9.29
CA ILE A 130 -9.60 6.40 8.10
C ILE A 130 -8.15 6.72 8.53
N HIS A 131 -7.97 7.62 9.49
CA HIS A 131 -6.65 8.01 9.98
C HIS A 131 -5.89 6.85 10.64
N ASP A 132 -6.56 6.15 11.56
CA ASP A 132 -6.00 5.00 12.29
C ASP A 132 -5.66 3.86 11.30
N GLY A 133 -6.52 3.62 10.31
CA GLY A 133 -6.30 2.67 9.23
C GLY A 133 -5.09 3.02 8.37
N MET A 134 -4.97 4.28 7.96
CA MET A 134 -3.82 4.78 7.20
C MET A 134 -2.51 4.68 7.99
N HIS A 135 -2.53 4.96 9.29
CA HIS A 135 -1.36 4.79 10.15
C HIS A 135 -0.92 3.31 10.22
N LEU A 136 -1.86 2.39 10.40
CA LEU A 136 -1.59 0.95 10.41
C LEU A 136 -1.03 0.46 9.07
N ILE A 137 -1.66 0.85 7.96
CA ILE A 137 -1.23 0.52 6.60
C ILE A 137 0.20 1.01 6.35
N ASN A 138 0.52 2.25 6.71
CA ASN A 138 1.86 2.79 6.53
C ASN A 138 2.88 2.04 7.41
N ALA A 139 2.54 1.73 8.67
CA ALA A 139 3.42 0.96 9.55
C ALA A 139 3.77 -0.42 8.98
N ILE A 140 2.79 -1.12 8.38
CA ILE A 140 3.03 -2.42 7.75
C ILE A 140 3.72 -2.26 6.38
N SER A 141 3.37 -1.25 5.59
CA SER A 141 3.95 -0.99 4.26
C SER A 141 5.44 -0.66 4.28
N THR A 142 5.96 -0.16 5.42
CA THR A 142 7.40 0.04 5.59
C THR A 142 8.18 -1.26 5.67
N LYS A 143 7.52 -2.42 5.86
CA LYS A 143 8.17 -3.72 5.93
C LYS A 143 8.52 -4.18 4.54
N LEU A 144 9.82 -4.36 4.35
CA LEU A 144 10.38 -4.62 3.06
C LEU A 144 10.47 -6.12 2.80
N ASP A 145 11.02 -6.90 3.73
CA ASP A 145 11.17 -8.35 3.59
C ASP A 145 9.94 -9.18 3.92
N SER A 146 9.82 -10.35 3.27
CA SER A 146 8.70 -11.27 3.43
C SER A 146 8.55 -11.70 4.89
N PHE A 147 9.67 -11.97 5.57
CA PHE A 147 9.71 -12.26 6.98
C PHE A 147 9.11 -11.12 7.82
N SER A 148 9.63 -9.91 7.67
CA SER A 148 9.19 -8.76 8.45
C SER A 148 7.73 -8.40 8.15
N LEU A 149 7.29 -8.55 6.90
CA LEU A 149 5.91 -8.29 6.50
C LEU A 149 4.96 -9.31 7.13
N ILE A 150 5.23 -10.61 6.98
CA ILE A 150 4.39 -11.67 7.56
C ILE A 150 4.37 -11.55 9.09
N THR A 151 5.52 -11.26 9.71
CA THR A 151 5.60 -11.04 11.16
C THR A 151 4.80 -9.81 11.59
N ALA A 152 4.84 -8.71 10.82
CA ALA A 152 4.03 -7.53 11.10
C ALA A 152 2.53 -7.83 10.98
N PHE A 153 2.11 -8.57 9.95
CA PHE A 153 0.73 -9.03 9.83
C PHE A 153 0.28 -9.87 11.04
N TYR A 154 1.14 -10.78 11.49
CA TYR A 154 0.86 -11.61 12.66
C TYR A 154 0.75 -10.79 13.95
N ASN A 155 1.67 -9.85 14.16
CA ASN A 155 1.70 -8.99 15.35
C ASN A 155 0.50 -8.01 15.38
N HIS A 156 0.03 -7.57 14.22
CA HIS A 156 -1.11 -6.66 14.09
C HIS A 156 -2.41 -7.35 13.67
N ARG A 157 -2.50 -8.68 13.79
CA ARG A 157 -3.61 -9.49 13.24
C ARG A 157 -5.01 -9.02 13.64
N GLU A 158 -5.20 -8.61 14.89
CA GLU A 158 -6.50 -8.15 15.40
C GLU A 158 -6.87 -6.79 14.81
N ALA A 159 -5.90 -5.87 14.74
CA ALA A 159 -6.09 -4.57 14.12
C ALA A 159 -6.32 -4.68 12.60
N ILE A 160 -5.64 -5.61 11.93
CA ILE A 160 -5.83 -5.90 10.50
C ILE A 160 -7.22 -6.49 10.23
N PHE A 161 -7.68 -7.40 11.10
CA PHE A 161 -9.02 -7.96 10.98
C PHE A 161 -10.08 -6.86 11.13
N LYS A 162 -9.96 -6.03 12.18
CA LYS A 162 -10.85 -4.88 12.39
C LYS A 162 -10.82 -3.91 11.21
N LEU A 163 -9.63 -3.55 10.74
CA LEU A 163 -9.45 -2.66 9.60
C LEU A 163 -10.13 -3.20 8.34
N SER A 164 -10.15 -4.52 8.14
CA SER A 164 -10.80 -5.11 6.96
C SER A 164 -12.31 -4.87 6.94
N ASP A 165 -12.96 -4.95 8.11
CA ASP A 165 -14.38 -4.65 8.25
C ASP A 165 -14.63 -3.14 8.11
N GLU A 166 -13.81 -2.31 8.76
CA GLU A 166 -13.89 -0.85 8.68
C GLU A 166 -13.74 -0.36 7.23
N ILE A 167 -12.77 -0.88 6.47
CA ILE A 167 -12.58 -0.50 5.06
C ILE A 167 -13.82 -0.81 4.23
N ARG A 168 -14.48 -1.96 4.48
CA ARG A 168 -15.72 -2.30 3.77
C ARG A 168 -16.82 -1.30 4.10
N GLU A 169 -17.05 -1.01 5.38
CA GLU A 169 -18.08 -0.08 5.82
C GLU A 169 -17.84 1.35 5.31
N ILE A 170 -16.61 1.84 5.43
CA ILE A 170 -16.21 3.17 4.97
C ILE A 170 -16.35 3.27 3.45
N SER A 171 -15.91 2.25 2.71
CA SER A 171 -16.03 2.20 1.25
C SER A 171 -17.50 2.19 0.84
N THR A 172 -18.37 1.43 1.51
CA THR A 172 -19.80 1.45 1.21
C THR A 172 -20.45 2.80 1.53
N PHE A 173 -20.02 3.46 2.61
CA PHE A 173 -20.54 4.78 2.94
C PHE A 173 -20.15 5.84 1.91
N TYR A 174 -18.88 5.88 1.49
CA TYR A 174 -18.35 6.95 0.63
C TYR A 174 -18.36 6.64 -0.87
N LEU A 175 -18.15 5.38 -1.26
CA LEU A 175 -17.94 4.99 -2.66
C LEU A 175 -19.19 4.37 -3.29
N ASP A 176 -19.97 3.57 -2.56
CA ASP A 176 -21.20 2.97 -3.13
C ASP A 176 -22.32 4.01 -3.34
N HIS A 177 -22.21 5.17 -2.69
CA HIS A 177 -23.16 6.29 -2.79
C HIS A 177 -22.51 7.53 -3.44
N THR A 178 -21.56 7.33 -4.36
CA THR A 178 -20.81 8.44 -5.00
C THR A 178 -21.75 9.46 -5.63
N ASP A 179 -22.79 9.03 -6.36
CA ASP A 179 -23.78 9.92 -6.98
C ASP A 179 -24.46 10.83 -5.95
N PHE A 180 -24.81 10.30 -4.78
CA PHE A 180 -25.40 11.10 -3.70
C PHE A 180 -24.43 12.18 -3.20
N TRP A 181 -23.16 11.84 -3.05
CA TRP A 181 -22.14 12.80 -2.62
C TRP A 181 -21.87 13.87 -3.69
N GLU A 182 -21.88 13.51 -4.97
CA GLU A 182 -21.76 14.45 -6.09
C GLU A 182 -22.96 15.40 -6.19
N ASP A 183 -24.19 14.87 -6.09
CA ASP A 183 -25.42 15.67 -6.08
C ASP A 183 -25.43 16.64 -4.89
N LEU A 184 -24.98 16.19 -3.73
CA LEU A 184 -24.84 17.01 -2.55
C LEU A 184 -23.80 18.13 -2.75
N ASP A 185 -22.69 17.83 -3.42
CA ASP A 185 -21.68 18.82 -3.78
C ASP A 185 -22.21 19.90 -4.70
N GLN A 186 -22.84 19.49 -5.80
CA GLN A 186 -23.42 20.40 -6.76
C GLN A 186 -24.49 21.28 -6.09
N SER A 187 -25.26 20.70 -5.17
CA SER A 187 -26.22 21.46 -4.36
C SER A 187 -25.51 22.47 -3.46
N PHE A 188 -24.42 22.09 -2.78
CA PHE A 188 -23.63 23.02 -1.97
C PHE A 188 -22.94 24.10 -2.80
N GLU A 189 -22.41 23.79 -3.98
CA GLU A 189 -21.81 24.76 -4.90
C GLU A 189 -22.86 25.72 -5.48
N ALA A 190 -24.03 25.22 -5.87
CA ALA A 190 -25.14 26.05 -6.32
C ALA A 190 -25.65 26.98 -5.21
N ILE A 191 -25.69 26.48 -3.97
CA ILE A 191 -25.99 27.31 -2.80
C ILE A 191 -24.84 28.34 -2.62
N ASN A 192 -23.56 27.93 -2.61
CA ASN A 192 -22.37 28.78 -2.44
C ASN A 192 -22.22 29.87 -3.52
N GLY A 193 -22.62 29.58 -4.76
CA GLY A 193 -22.65 30.54 -5.87
C GLY A 193 -23.77 31.58 -5.73
N HIS A 194 -24.84 31.27 -4.98
CA HIS A 194 -25.96 32.18 -4.69
C HIS A 194 -25.87 32.80 -3.27
N LEU A 195 -24.73 32.64 -2.59
CA LEU A 195 -24.62 32.74 -1.13
C LEU A 195 -24.08 34.05 -0.56
N THR A 196 -24.15 35.15 -1.29
CA THR A 196 -24.10 36.46 -0.62
C THR A 196 -25.40 36.76 0.14
N GLY A 197 -26.50 36.02 -0.06
CA GLY A 197 -27.80 36.24 0.62
C GLY A 197 -28.33 35.08 1.49
N LEU A 198 -28.10 33.82 1.12
CA LEU A 198 -28.81 32.67 1.72
C LEU A 198 -28.30 32.22 3.11
N PHE A 199 -27.03 32.43 3.49
CA PHE A 199 -26.51 32.08 4.83
C PHE A 199 -26.98 33.05 5.92
N GLN A 200 -27.72 34.10 5.56
CA GLN A 200 -28.44 34.93 6.52
C GLN A 200 -29.76 34.31 6.99
N HIS A 201 -30.22 33.22 6.36
CA HIS A 201 -31.43 32.51 6.77
C HIS A 201 -31.13 31.39 7.79
N PRO A 202 -31.58 31.52 9.05
CA PRO A 202 -31.27 30.58 10.13
C PRO A 202 -31.69 29.14 9.85
N ASP A 203 -32.77 28.95 9.08
CA ASP A 203 -33.38 27.64 8.84
C ASP A 203 -32.52 26.76 7.93
N ILE A 204 -31.86 27.35 6.93
CA ILE A 204 -30.94 26.63 6.04
C ILE A 204 -29.71 26.16 6.82
N LEU A 205 -29.19 27.04 7.69
CA LEU A 205 -28.04 26.74 8.53
C LEU A 205 -28.39 25.66 9.59
N ALA A 206 -29.63 25.63 10.07
CA ALA A 206 -30.14 24.57 10.93
C ALA A 206 -30.25 23.23 10.20
N ASN A 207 -30.76 23.20 8.97
CA ASN A 207 -30.87 21.98 8.17
C ASN A 207 -29.50 21.38 7.82
N CYS A 208 -28.50 22.21 7.46
CA CYS A 208 -27.13 21.74 7.25
C CYS A 208 -26.52 21.13 8.54
N LYS A 209 -26.80 21.71 9.71
CA LYS A 209 -26.38 21.16 11.00
C LYS A 209 -27.05 19.81 11.30
N ILE A 210 -28.32 19.65 10.93
CA ILE A 210 -29.06 18.39 11.08
C ILE A 210 -28.47 17.31 10.17
N LEU A 211 -28.21 17.62 8.90
CA LEU A 211 -27.56 16.70 7.96
C LEU A 211 -26.20 16.24 8.49
N LYS A 212 -25.35 17.17 8.93
CA LYS A 212 -24.05 16.85 9.55
C LYS A 212 -24.21 15.92 10.76
N LYS A 213 -25.24 16.14 11.58
CA LYS A 213 -25.53 15.29 12.75
C LYS A 213 -26.01 13.89 12.35
N ILE A 214 -26.82 13.77 11.30
CA ILE A 214 -27.31 12.48 10.78
C ILE A 214 -26.14 11.67 10.22
N CYS A 215 -25.31 12.27 9.35
CA CYS A 215 -24.16 11.60 8.75
C CYS A 215 -23.15 11.14 9.81
N ASN A 216 -22.92 11.95 10.85
CA ASN A 216 -22.05 11.57 11.98
C ASN A 216 -22.65 10.49 12.90
N TYR A 217 -23.98 10.33 12.90
CA TYR A 217 -24.66 9.30 13.69
C TYR A 217 -24.70 7.96 12.94
N SER A 218 -24.91 7.97 11.62
CA SER A 218 -24.82 6.77 10.79
C SER A 218 -23.42 6.16 10.77
N ALA A 219 -22.37 6.93 11.05
CA ALA A 219 -21.00 6.46 11.15
C ALA A 219 -20.63 5.77 12.48
N LYS A 220 -21.55 5.73 13.47
CA LYS A 220 -21.31 5.17 14.81
C LYS A 220 -22.08 3.88 15.11
N LYS A 221 -22.85 3.38 14.15
CA LYS A 221 -23.64 2.15 14.28
C LYS A 221 -22.88 0.99 13.68
#